data_AF-A0A9Q4PYT5-F1
#
_entry.id   AF-A0A9Q4PYT5-F1
#
_cell.length_a   1.000
_cell.length_b   1.000
_cell.length_c   1.000
_cell.angle_alpha   90.00
_cell.angle_beta   90.00
_cell.angle_gamma   90.00
#
_symmetry.space_group_name_H-M   'P 1'
#
loop_
_entity.id
_entity.type
_entity.pdbx_description
1 polymer ?
#
loop_
_entity_poly.entity_id
_entity_poly.type
_entity_poly.pdbx_seq_one_letter_code
_entity_poly.pdbx_strand_id
1 'polypeptide(L)'
;MAHSIFGQVIAVRKFTQGDVEFDFYHEDEITAYRYSSDPSRLGNFPKELVEILVPTLATDICVEIFFADDGNPTHVQLEECEDEEDDEDLDEDSDLEG
;
A
#
# COMPACT_ATOMS: atom_id res chain seq x y z
N MET A 1 15.16 9.21 11.58
CA MET A 1 14.12 9.92 10.80
C MET A 1 13.11 8.85 10.47
N ALA A 2 11.84 9.00 10.86
CA ALA A 2 10.83 8.04 10.45
C ALA A 2 10.73 8.08 8.92
N HIS A 3 10.93 6.94 8.27
CA HIS A 3 10.76 6.79 6.84
C HIS A 3 9.43 6.08 6.60
N SER A 4 8.70 6.50 5.57
CA SER A 4 7.49 5.84 5.11
C SER A 4 7.55 5.62 3.60
N ILE A 5 6.80 4.64 3.13
CA ILE A 5 6.56 4.42 1.70
C ILE A 5 5.05 4.39 1.47
N PHE A 6 4.60 5.03 0.39
CA PHE A 6 3.20 5.09 -0.02
C PHE A 6 3.01 4.29 -1.30
N GLY A 7 1.99 3.43 -1.35
CA GLY A 7 1.80 2.54 -2.49
C GLY A 7 0.61 1.60 -2.32
N GLN A 8 0.55 0.54 -3.14
CA GLN A 8 -0.62 -0.34 -3.20
C GLN A 8 -0.23 -1.81 -3.07
N VAL A 9 -1.11 -2.59 -2.44
CA VAL A 9 -1.02 -4.05 -2.42
C VAL A 9 -1.52 -4.61 -3.75
N ILE A 10 -0.62 -5.19 -4.55
CA ILE A 10 -0.92 -5.67 -5.90
C ILE A 10 -1.04 -7.20 -5.99
N ALA A 11 -0.53 -7.94 -5.00
CA ALA A 11 -0.71 -9.38 -4.91
C ALA A 11 -0.66 -9.86 -3.46
N VAL A 12 -1.42 -10.91 -3.14
CA VAL A 12 -1.41 -11.58 -1.83
C VAL A 12 -1.36 -13.09 -2.01
N ARG A 13 -0.44 -13.73 -1.30
CA ARG A 13 -0.24 -15.19 -1.26
C ARG A 13 -0.37 -15.67 0.18
N LYS A 14 -1.44 -16.42 0.48
CA LYS A 14 -1.69 -17.03 1.79
C LYS A 14 -1.29 -18.50 1.78
N PHE A 15 -0.49 -18.92 2.75
CA PHE A 15 -0.04 -20.31 2.88
C PHE A 15 -0.78 -21.03 4.01
N THR A 16 -0.85 -22.35 3.92
CA THR A 16 -1.59 -23.21 4.88
C THR A 16 -1.08 -23.16 6.32
N GLN A 17 0.15 -22.67 6.54
CA GLN A 17 0.79 -22.53 7.85
C GLN A 17 0.55 -21.16 8.50
N GLY A 18 -0.26 -20.30 7.89
CA GLY A 18 -0.52 -18.93 8.36
C GLY A 18 0.54 -17.92 7.92
N ASP A 19 1.54 -18.33 7.14
CA ASP A 19 2.42 -17.39 6.45
C ASP A 19 1.63 -16.62 5.40
N VAL A 20 2.00 -15.36 5.22
CA VAL A 20 1.41 -14.49 4.22
C VAL A 20 2.53 -13.71 3.55
N GLU A 21 2.48 -13.65 2.23
CA GLU A 21 3.35 -12.81 1.42
C GLU A 21 2.48 -11.87 0.59
N PHE A 22 2.91 -10.64 0.44
CA PHE A 22 2.25 -9.68 -0.44
C PHE A 22 3.28 -8.87 -1.23
N ASP A 23 2.91 -8.50 -2.45
CA ASP A 23 3.68 -7.59 -3.29
C ASP A 23 3.12 -6.19 -3.12
N PHE A 24 4.01 -5.25 -2.85
CA PHE A 24 3.72 -3.83 -2.64
C PHE A 24 4.34 -3.01 -3.75
N TYR A 25 3.50 -2.29 -4.49
CA TYR A 25 3.93 -1.41 -5.57
C TYR A 25 4.10 0.01 -5.04
N HIS A 26 5.28 0.61 -5.21
CA HIS A 26 5.55 2.01 -4.90
C HIS A 26 6.65 2.54 -5.83
N GLU A 27 6.54 3.80 -6.28
CA GLU A 27 7.57 4.48 -7.09
C GLU A 27 8.15 3.62 -8.25
N ASP A 28 7.28 2.96 -9.03
CA ASP A 28 7.65 2.05 -10.13
C ASP A 28 8.41 0.77 -9.72
N GLU A 29 8.52 0.50 -8.42
CA GLU A 29 9.16 -0.69 -7.86
C GLU A 29 8.15 -1.63 -7.17
N ILE A 30 8.43 -2.93 -7.21
CA ILE A 30 7.65 -3.96 -6.50
C ILE A 30 8.51 -4.54 -5.38
N THR A 31 8.08 -4.34 -4.14
CA THR A 31 8.71 -4.91 -2.94
C THR A 31 7.86 -6.05 -2.40
N ALA A 32 8.48 -7.22 -2.19
CA ALA A 32 7.82 -8.36 -1.57
C ALA A 32 8.00 -8.37 -0.05
N TYR A 33 6.89 -8.37 0.68
CA TYR A 33 6.86 -8.46 2.14
C TYR A 33 6.29 -9.79 2.59
N ARG A 34 6.80 -10.30 3.71
CA ARG A 34 6.42 -11.59 4.27
C ARG A 34 6.26 -11.55 5.77
N TYR A 35 5.09 -12.03 6.22
CA TYR A 35 4.90 -12.55 7.56
C TYR A 35 5.08 -14.06 7.57
N SER A 36 5.79 -14.59 8.57
CA SER A 36 5.83 -16.03 8.85
C SER A 36 5.53 -16.31 10.32
N SER A 37 4.74 -17.36 10.55
CA SER A 37 4.47 -17.86 11.90
C SER A 37 5.61 -18.72 12.46
N ASP A 38 6.57 -19.11 11.61
CA ASP A 38 7.74 -19.91 11.94
C ASP A 38 8.95 -18.99 12.25
N PRO A 39 9.45 -18.96 13.49
CA PRO A 39 10.57 -18.10 13.87
C PRO A 39 11.90 -18.50 13.19
N SER A 40 11.97 -19.68 12.58
CA SER A 40 13.15 -20.10 11.81
C SER A 40 13.16 -19.54 10.38
N ARG A 41 12.05 -18.94 9.91
CA ARG A 41 11.91 -18.35 8.58
C ARG A 41 12.02 -16.84 8.67
N LEU A 42 12.70 -16.23 7.69
CA LEU A 42 12.89 -14.78 7.64
C LEU A 42 11.56 -14.06 7.33
N GLY A 43 10.86 -13.56 8.34
CA GLY A 43 9.78 -12.59 8.16
C GLY A 43 10.33 -11.16 8.23
N ASN A 44 9.83 -10.26 7.39
CA ASN A 44 10.19 -8.84 7.39
C ASN A 44 8.98 -7.92 7.60
N PHE A 45 7.81 -8.49 7.91
CA PHE A 45 6.58 -7.73 8.13
C PHE A 45 5.81 -8.25 9.35
N PRO A 46 5.33 -7.38 10.25
CA PRO A 46 4.52 -7.78 11.40
C PRO A 46 3.18 -8.37 11.00
N LYS A 47 2.75 -9.42 11.72
CA LYS A 47 1.46 -10.09 11.48
C LYS A 47 0.28 -9.12 11.47
N GLU A 48 0.20 -8.28 12.49
CA GLU A 48 -0.94 -7.38 12.71
C GLU A 48 -1.10 -6.41 11.54
N LEU A 49 0.01 -5.93 10.97
CA LEU A 49 -0.03 -5.05 9.82
C LEU A 49 -0.40 -5.82 8.54
N VAL A 50 0.14 -7.03 8.33
CA VAL A 50 -0.28 -7.86 7.18
C VAL A 50 -1.78 -8.12 7.17
N GLU A 51 -2.39 -8.40 8.33
CA GLU A 51 -3.82 -8.66 8.42
C GLU A 51 -4.68 -7.45 8.02
N ILE A 52 -4.15 -6.22 8.17
CA ILE A 52 -4.78 -4.98 7.71
C ILE A 52 -4.61 -4.79 6.21
N LEU A 53 -3.45 -5.16 5.64
CA LEU A 53 -3.11 -4.94 4.23
C LEU A 53 -3.71 -5.97 3.27
N VAL A 54 -3.81 -7.22 3.69
CA VAL A 54 -4.41 -8.30 2.89
C VAL A 54 -5.78 -7.96 2.29
N PRO A 55 -6.75 -7.37 3.03
CA PRO A 55 -8.06 -7.03 2.47
C PRO A 55 -8.05 -5.83 1.51
N THR A 56 -6.96 -5.07 1.41
CA THR A 56 -6.87 -3.92 0.48
C THR A 56 -6.49 -4.35 -0.93
N LEU A 57 -6.15 -5.63 -1.15
CA LEU A 57 -5.91 -6.17 -2.49
C LEU A 57 -7.13 -5.93 -3.39
N ALA A 58 -6.88 -5.36 -4.57
CA ALA A 58 -7.89 -5.05 -5.58
C ALA A 58 -9.00 -4.10 -5.07
N THR A 59 -8.66 -3.22 -4.14
CA THR A 59 -9.46 -2.05 -3.75
C THR A 59 -8.73 -0.78 -4.15
N ASP A 60 -9.44 0.34 -4.26
CA ASP A 60 -8.87 1.67 -4.51
C ASP A 60 -8.25 2.28 -3.24
N ILE A 61 -7.71 1.42 -2.37
CA ILE A 61 -7.05 1.80 -1.13
C ILE A 61 -5.54 1.74 -1.34
N CYS A 62 -4.93 2.90 -1.18
CA CYS A 62 -3.50 3.06 -1.06
C CYS A 62 -3.10 2.99 0.42
N VAL A 63 -1.84 2.63 0.64
CA VAL A 63 -1.32 2.31 1.96
C VAL A 63 -0.01 3.06 2.16
N GLU A 64 0.09 3.78 3.27
CA GLU A 64 1.36 4.31 3.75
C GLU A 64 1.93 3.39 4.83
N ILE A 65 3.10 2.80 4.57
CA ILE A 65 3.81 1.93 5.52
C ILE A 65 4.91 2.75 6.17
N PHE A 66 4.90 2.82 7.50
CA PHE A 66 5.91 3.53 8.28
C PHE A 66 6.89 2.59 8.93
N PHE A 67 8.15 3.01 8.98
CA PHE A 67 9.24 2.19 9.48
C PHE A 67 10.00 2.89 10.60
N ALA A 68 10.48 2.08 11.54
CA ALA A 68 11.43 2.51 12.55
C ALA A 68 12.84 2.69 11.95
N ASP A 69 13.76 3.27 12.74
CA ASP A 69 15.14 3.49 12.31
C ASP A 69 15.92 2.17 12.02
N ASP A 70 15.40 1.02 12.45
CA ASP A 70 15.94 -0.32 12.16
C ASP A 70 15.39 -0.94 10.85
N GLY A 71 14.49 -0.24 10.15
CA GLY A 71 13.86 -0.70 8.91
C GLY A 71 12.66 -1.62 9.12
N ASN A 72 12.22 -1.86 10.37
CA ASN A 72 11.03 -2.66 10.63
C ASN A 72 9.74 -1.82 10.47
N PRO A 73 8.70 -2.34 9.80
CA PRO A 73 7.40 -1.69 9.74
C PRO A 73 6.78 -1.55 11.15
N THR A 74 6.26 -0.38 11.47
CA THR A 74 5.68 -0.07 12.80
C THR A 74 4.19 0.19 12.74
N HIS A 75 3.71 0.89 11.72
CA HIS A 75 2.30 1.18 11.52
C HIS A 75 1.97 1.37 10.04
N VAL A 76 0.69 1.25 9.70
CA VAL A 76 0.16 1.51 8.36
C VAL A 76 -0.98 2.51 8.44
N GLN A 77 -1.10 3.37 7.44
CA GLN A 77 -2.27 4.21 7.22
C GLN A 77 -2.94 3.80 5.90
N LEU A 78 -4.27 3.78 5.89
CA LEU A 78 -5.07 3.46 4.72
C LEU A 78 -5.68 4.76 4.21
N GLU A 79 -5.46 5.05 2.95
CA GLU A 79 -6.00 6.22 2.26
C GLU A 79 -6.64 5.77 0.95
N GLU A 80 -7.68 6.48 0.50
CA GLU A 80 -8.19 6.27 -0.85
C GLU A 80 -7.10 6.73 -1.82
N CYS A 81 -6.77 5.89 -2.80
CA CYS A 81 -5.87 6.33 -3.87
C CYS A 81 -6.49 7.55 -4.55
N GLU A 82 -5.69 8.55 -4.90
CA GLU A 82 -6.18 9.65 -5.72
C GLU A 82 -6.67 9.07 -7.05
N ASP A 83 -7.98 9.07 -7.27
CA ASP A 83 -8.57 8.74 -8.56
C ASP A 83 -8.01 9.76 -9.56
N GLU A 84 -7.31 9.30 -10.60
CA GLU A 84 -6.84 10.15 -11.71
C GLU A 84 -8.00 10.67 -12.60
N GLU A 85 -9.23 10.76 -12.06
CA GLU A 85 -10.45 11.24 -12.72
C GLU A 85 -10.81 12.68 -12.30
N ASP A 86 -9.84 13.61 -12.33
CA ASP A 86 -10.13 15.06 -12.27
C ASP A 86 -9.32 15.83 -13.33
N ASP A 87 -9.53 15.46 -14.58
CA ASP A 87 -9.11 16.21 -15.77
C ASP A 87 -10.38 16.68 -16.52
N GLU A 88 -11.23 17.45 -15.83
CA GLU A 88 -12.30 18.24 -16.45
C GLU A 88 -11.87 19.72 -16.48
N ASP A 89 -10.98 20.05 -17.42
CA ASP A 89 -10.79 21.42 -17.92
C ASP A 89 -12.14 21.98 -18.44
N LEU A 90 -12.95 22.57 -17.55
CA LEU A 90 -14.09 23.40 -17.94
C LEU A 90 -13.62 24.83 -18.22
N ASP A 91 -12.88 24.99 -19.32
CA ASP A 91 -12.75 26.27 -20.03
C ASP A 91 -14.12 26.66 -20.63
N GLU A 92 -14.98 27.32 -19.84
CA GLU A 92 -16.13 28.09 -20.36
C GLU A 92 -15.83 29.59 -20.24
N ASP A 93 -14.95 30.10 -21.10
CA ASP A 93 -14.90 31.53 -21.46
C ASP A 93 -15.27 31.72 -22.94
N SER A 94 -16.02 32.80 -23.22
CA SER A 94 -16.63 33.25 -24.50
C SER A 94 -17.98 32.60 -24.83
N ASP A 95 -19.11 33.33 -24.85
CA ASP A 95 -19.33 34.49 -25.71
C ASP A 95 -20.54 35.38 -25.31
N LEU A 96 -20.33 36.70 -25.49
CA LEU A 96 -21.25 37.76 -25.99
C LEU A 96 -22.28 38.43 -25.06
N GLU A 97 -21.92 39.67 -24.67
CA GLU A 97 -22.84 40.78 -24.43
C GLU A 97 -23.84 40.96 -25.60
N GLY A 98 -25.12 41.13 -25.26
CA GLY A 98 -26.20 41.53 -26.16
C GLY A 98 -27.16 42.50 -25.48
#